data_AF-A0A8E6B9N7-F1
#
_entry.id   AF-A0A8E6B9N7-F1
#
_cell.length_a   1.000
_cell.length_b   1.000
_cell.length_c   1.000
_cell.angle_alpha   90.00
_cell.angle_beta   90.00
_cell.angle_gamma   90.00
#
_symmetry.space_group_name_H-M   'P 1'
#
loop_
_entity.id
_entity.type
_entity.pdbx_description
1 polymer ?
#
loop_
_entity_poly.entity_id
_entity_poly.type
_entity_poly.pdbx_seq_one_letter_code
_entity_poly.pdbx_strand_id
1 'polypeptide(L)'
;MRDSDLNQPRLQRSRRLTISLLLMITGLLSALAFGIVNITSGESTLAAGEVSDPPDITKQQLFLNWPEAKPDLVLVITGQTHAYLQKCGCSDPQKGGLERRYNFIESLKAKGWPVMPIDLGGITDDRDHVKRPIIKEQALLKYTTTMQSMKIMDYKAVGIGKEEISLPLQEGLAAYTLQPNNQFPEVLSLNMGIANFPPGILTPLNVYKKAEVNVGVTSLIGKNLMPQIQTLDSRIEFVQGGRANPKLVQDAVKEMDKKKADVKVLLFNDSDDVTKINTPQYTSSLKLAEVVAKAIPNMFDVIVCRSDEAVPPAIPTMVENTMLIQVGHRGQQVGVVGIYKQKNGPPKLYYQLAILMPEYETAKGKDESNPTLAVLQKYADEVKKSNFLAQYPKVAHPVQLQLRTAAYAGSASCQACHPQQWQQYIKLNENGRAHSIAYSALEKAVRPTGRNYDPDCIVCHTVGFEYKTGFSDAVKQPQLLNVGCENCHGPASEHVAEETKIAAGQKIPRVALEYLTPWKTNGVGSMPSLEKIKKIADGASLSDVLTAQEYKVFMRVDQMCMKCHDIDNDPHYQLEKYWPKVAHTFKPAPAKTSAP
;
A
#
# COMPACT_ATOMS: atom_id res chain seq x y z
N MET A 1 43.16 53.69 5.43
CA MET A 1 42.83 55.10 5.10
C MET A 1 41.97 55.09 3.84
N ARG A 2 40.75 55.63 4.00
CA ARG A 2 39.72 56.14 3.05
C ARG A 2 39.79 55.80 1.55
N ASP A 3 38.73 55.15 1.11
CA ASP A 3 37.68 55.58 0.14
C ASP A 3 37.99 56.58 -0.98
N SER A 4 37.36 56.26 -2.13
CA SER A 4 36.46 57.07 -2.99
C SER A 4 36.87 57.05 -4.47
N ASP A 5 36.08 56.49 -5.40
CA ASP A 5 34.75 56.86 -5.95
C ASP A 5 34.92 57.66 -7.25
N LEU A 6 34.26 57.20 -8.34
CA LEU A 6 33.38 57.99 -9.22
C LEU A 6 33.27 57.50 -10.68
N ASN A 7 32.01 57.51 -11.09
CA ASN A 7 31.38 57.12 -12.35
C ASN A 7 31.51 58.17 -13.49
N GLN A 8 31.76 57.67 -14.71
CA GLN A 8 31.23 58.07 -16.05
C GLN A 8 31.30 59.57 -16.49
N PRO A 9 30.84 60.05 -17.70
CA PRO A 9 30.16 59.38 -18.84
C PRO A 9 30.45 59.92 -20.29
N ARG A 10 29.69 59.38 -21.26
CA ARG A 10 29.07 59.98 -22.49
C ARG A 10 29.68 59.84 -23.91
N LEU A 11 28.85 59.21 -24.76
CA LEU A 11 28.26 59.67 -26.05
C LEU A 11 29.05 59.71 -27.38
N GLN A 12 28.54 58.89 -28.31
CA GLN A 12 28.05 59.20 -29.68
C GLN A 12 28.97 59.50 -30.89
N ARG A 13 28.68 58.69 -31.93
CA ARG A 13 28.49 58.99 -33.37
C ARG A 13 29.69 59.39 -34.22
N SER A 14 29.91 58.61 -35.29
CA SER A 14 29.91 59.16 -36.65
C SER A 14 29.58 58.10 -37.72
N ARG A 15 28.80 58.53 -38.73
CA ARG A 15 28.46 57.85 -39.98
C ARG A 15 29.55 58.12 -41.02
N ARG A 16 29.84 57.16 -41.92
CA ARG A 16 30.13 57.41 -43.35
C ARG A 16 29.67 56.24 -44.24
N LEU A 17 28.91 56.60 -45.29
CA LEU A 17 28.71 55.85 -46.55
C LEU A 17 30.08 55.76 -47.29
N THR A 18 30.38 54.89 -48.27
CA THR A 18 29.66 54.64 -49.55
C THR A 18 30.32 53.48 -50.33
N ILE A 19 29.51 52.51 -50.77
CA ILE A 19 29.43 51.85 -52.11
C ILE A 19 30.72 51.41 -52.85
N SER A 20 30.89 50.09 -53.07
CA SER A 20 30.97 49.46 -54.41
C SER A 20 31.53 48.03 -54.39
N LEU A 21 30.82 47.14 -55.09
CA LEU A 21 31.37 46.03 -55.88
C LEU A 21 31.91 44.79 -55.14
N LEU A 22 31.02 43.91 -54.68
CA LEU A 22 31.08 42.45 -54.89
C LEU A 22 29.85 41.80 -54.22
N LEU A 23 29.33 40.72 -54.80
CA LEU A 23 28.15 39.92 -54.39
C LEU A 23 26.83 40.27 -55.11
N MET A 24 26.87 40.20 -56.44
CA MET A 24 25.71 40.20 -57.32
C MET A 24 25.41 38.81 -57.91
N ILE A 25 25.57 37.71 -57.14
CA ILE A 25 25.25 36.33 -57.62
C ILE A 25 24.45 35.46 -56.60
N THR A 26 24.11 35.93 -55.40
CA THR A 26 23.39 35.11 -54.40
C THR A 26 22.12 35.77 -53.83
N GLY A 27 21.38 36.50 -54.66
CA GLY A 27 20.19 37.25 -54.25
C GLY A 27 19.05 37.28 -55.27
N LEU A 28 18.87 36.21 -56.05
CA LEU A 28 17.82 36.13 -57.08
C LEU A 28 17.09 34.78 -57.11
N LEU A 29 17.10 34.04 -56.00
CA LEU A 29 16.32 32.80 -55.80
C LEU A 29 15.37 32.83 -54.58
N SER A 30 15.22 33.98 -53.91
CA SER A 30 14.45 34.12 -52.66
C SER A 30 13.30 35.13 -52.71
N ALA A 31 12.88 35.58 -53.89
CA ALA A 31 11.77 36.55 -54.04
C ALA A 31 10.74 36.20 -55.15
N LEU A 32 10.63 34.92 -55.51
CA LEU A 32 9.62 34.43 -56.47
C LEU A 32 8.85 33.19 -55.95
N ALA A 33 8.92 32.91 -54.65
CA ALA A 33 8.23 31.80 -53.98
C ALA A 33 7.14 32.25 -52.97
N PHE A 34 6.77 33.54 -52.96
CA PHE A 34 5.71 34.06 -52.10
C PHE A 34 4.81 35.00 -52.91
N GLY A 35 3.93 34.40 -53.70
CA GLY A 35 2.91 35.12 -54.47
C GLY A 35 2.55 34.36 -55.72
N ILE A 36 1.31 33.85 -55.75
CA ILE A 36 0.65 33.15 -56.87
C ILE A 36 0.92 31.64 -56.93
N VAL A 37 0.25 30.88 -56.05
CA VAL A 37 -0.46 29.65 -56.45
C VAL A 37 -1.82 29.67 -55.75
N ASN A 38 -2.78 30.28 -56.43
CA ASN A 38 -4.20 30.04 -56.22
C ASN A 38 -4.61 28.93 -57.19
N ILE A 39 -5.37 27.96 -56.68
CA ILE A 39 -6.24 27.02 -57.42
C ILE A 39 -5.51 25.93 -58.22
N THR A 40 -5.38 24.74 -57.61
CA THR A 40 -5.98 23.46 -58.05
C THR A 40 -5.40 22.32 -57.23
N SER A 41 -6.05 21.91 -56.15
CA SER A 41 -5.87 20.55 -55.63
C SER A 41 -7.15 20.13 -54.91
N GLY A 42 -7.73 19.04 -55.38
CA GLY A 42 -9.08 18.59 -55.08
C GLY A 42 -9.40 18.50 -53.60
N GLU A 43 -10.64 18.81 -53.29
CA GLU A 43 -11.29 18.48 -52.02
C GLU A 43 -11.27 16.96 -51.84
N SER A 44 -10.30 16.45 -51.09
CA SER A 44 -10.58 15.25 -50.30
C SER A 44 -11.43 15.69 -49.13
N THR A 45 -12.73 15.37 -49.19
CA THR A 45 -13.63 15.43 -48.04
C THR A 45 -13.13 14.43 -47.00
N LEU A 46 -12.18 14.86 -46.15
CA LEU A 46 -12.00 14.24 -44.86
C LEU A 46 -13.27 14.57 -44.08
N ALA A 47 -14.14 13.56 -43.97
CA ALA A 47 -15.28 13.63 -43.09
C ALA A 47 -14.79 14.13 -41.72
N ALA A 48 -15.42 15.20 -41.23
CA ALA A 48 -15.23 15.67 -39.88
C ALA A 48 -15.68 14.54 -38.94
N GLY A 49 -14.73 13.65 -38.60
CA GLY A 49 -14.88 12.74 -37.48
C GLY A 49 -15.08 13.61 -36.25
N GLU A 50 -16.13 13.32 -35.49
CA GLU A 50 -16.43 13.95 -34.22
C GLU A 50 -15.13 14.07 -33.41
N VAL A 51 -14.76 15.31 -33.07
CA VAL A 51 -13.67 15.56 -32.13
C VAL A 51 -14.17 15.01 -30.79
N SER A 52 -13.74 13.78 -30.48
CA SER A 52 -13.98 13.19 -29.17
C SER A 52 -13.41 14.11 -28.10
N ASP A 53 -14.11 14.25 -26.99
CA ASP A 53 -13.63 14.99 -25.82
C ASP A 53 -12.17 14.64 -25.50
N PRO A 54 -11.36 15.63 -25.04
CA PRO A 54 -9.98 15.35 -24.65
C PRO A 54 -9.95 14.23 -23.62
N PRO A 55 -8.99 13.28 -23.73
CA PRO A 55 -8.93 12.15 -22.82
C PRO A 55 -8.82 12.64 -21.38
N ASP A 56 -9.64 12.07 -20.51
CA ASP A 56 -9.61 12.32 -19.08
C ASP A 56 -8.22 11.96 -18.52
N ILE A 57 -7.40 12.98 -18.28
CA ILE A 57 -6.02 12.86 -17.78
C ILE A 57 -5.92 12.24 -16.38
N THR A 58 -7.06 12.03 -15.70
CA THR A 58 -7.11 11.38 -14.39
C THR A 58 -7.16 9.85 -14.48
N LYS A 59 -7.50 9.28 -15.64
CA LYS A 59 -7.62 7.84 -15.85
C LYS A 59 -6.36 7.23 -16.43
N GLN A 60 -5.96 6.08 -15.91
CA GLN A 60 -4.81 5.35 -16.46
C GLN A 60 -5.13 4.87 -17.89
N GLN A 61 -4.33 5.30 -18.87
CA GLN A 61 -4.36 4.73 -20.21
C GLN A 61 -3.55 3.43 -20.23
N LEU A 62 -4.22 2.32 -20.52
CA LEU A 62 -3.63 0.98 -20.53
C LEU A 62 -3.61 0.39 -21.94
N PHE A 63 -2.58 -0.41 -22.22
CA PHE A 63 -2.45 -1.25 -23.42
C PHE A 63 -2.33 -0.49 -24.76
N LEU A 64 -1.93 0.78 -24.74
CA LEU A 64 -1.76 1.60 -25.96
C LEU A 64 -0.74 1.01 -26.96
N ASN A 65 0.28 0.32 -26.46
CA ASN A 65 1.35 -0.26 -27.26
C ASN A 65 1.13 -1.74 -27.59
N TRP A 66 -0.06 -2.28 -27.31
CA TRP A 66 -0.40 -3.66 -27.64
C TRP A 66 -0.91 -3.75 -29.08
N PRO A 67 -0.83 -4.93 -29.73
CA PRO A 67 -1.45 -5.14 -31.03
C PRO A 67 -2.94 -4.76 -31.04
N GLU A 68 -3.42 -4.20 -32.16
CA GLU A 68 -4.85 -3.90 -32.34
C GLU A 68 -5.73 -5.15 -32.28
N ALA A 69 -5.19 -6.29 -32.72
CA ALA A 69 -5.85 -7.58 -32.55
C ALA A 69 -6.03 -7.88 -31.06
N LYS A 70 -7.18 -8.48 -30.69
CA LYS A 70 -7.38 -8.95 -29.32
C LYS A 70 -6.34 -10.03 -28.95
N PRO A 71 -5.86 -10.07 -27.70
CA PRO A 71 -5.02 -11.16 -27.23
C PRO A 71 -5.79 -12.49 -27.23
N ASP A 72 -5.07 -13.59 -27.46
CA ASP A 72 -5.63 -14.95 -27.36
C ASP A 72 -5.93 -15.34 -25.91
N LEU A 73 -5.17 -14.77 -24.97
CA LEU A 73 -5.38 -14.83 -23.53
C LEU A 73 -4.72 -13.64 -22.83
N VAL A 74 -5.37 -13.15 -21.78
CA VAL A 74 -4.78 -12.23 -20.80
C VAL A 74 -4.54 -12.96 -19.50
N LEU A 75 -3.28 -13.00 -19.07
CA LEU A 75 -2.88 -13.47 -17.75
C LEU A 75 -2.84 -12.28 -16.79
N VAL A 76 -3.66 -12.32 -15.74
CA VAL A 76 -3.67 -11.32 -14.68
C VAL A 76 -2.85 -11.88 -13.51
N ILE A 77 -1.85 -11.13 -13.06
CA ILE A 77 -0.86 -11.59 -12.10
C ILE A 77 -0.92 -10.68 -10.87
N THR A 78 -1.19 -11.30 -9.71
CA THR A 78 -1.17 -10.64 -8.40
C THR A 78 -0.29 -11.41 -7.43
N GLY A 79 -0.07 -10.86 -6.24
CA GLY A 79 0.66 -11.49 -5.15
C GLY A 79 0.85 -10.49 -4.01
N GLN A 80 1.46 -10.92 -2.91
CA GLN A 80 1.81 -10.07 -1.77
C GLN A 80 0.65 -9.17 -1.31
N THR A 81 -0.56 -9.74 -1.25
CA THR A 81 -1.77 -9.00 -0.80
C THR A 81 -1.65 -8.57 0.66
N HIS A 82 -0.83 -9.23 1.48
CA HIS A 82 -0.47 -8.77 2.83
C HIS A 82 -1.68 -8.48 3.74
N ALA A 83 -2.71 -9.32 3.63
CA ALA A 83 -4.00 -9.21 4.30
C ALA A 83 -4.79 -7.91 4.00
N TYR A 84 -4.39 -7.15 2.98
CA TYR A 84 -5.06 -5.92 2.56
C TYR A 84 -6.31 -6.25 1.74
N LEU A 85 -7.43 -6.42 2.44
CA LEU A 85 -8.71 -6.74 1.83
C LEU A 85 -9.33 -5.53 1.11
N GLN A 86 -9.18 -4.34 1.69
CA GLN A 86 -9.81 -3.11 1.22
C GLN A 86 -9.10 -1.86 1.75
N LYS A 87 -9.35 -0.73 1.09
CA LYS A 87 -8.91 0.59 1.54
C LYS A 87 -9.65 1.08 2.78
N CYS A 88 -9.01 2.00 3.51
CA CYS A 88 -9.60 2.64 4.68
C CYS A 88 -10.82 3.51 4.32
N GLY A 89 -10.78 4.26 3.22
CA GLY A 89 -11.87 5.12 2.73
C GLY A 89 -11.94 6.51 3.35
N CYS A 90 -10.96 6.88 4.20
CA CYS A 90 -10.92 8.17 4.89
C CYS A 90 -10.27 9.31 4.07
N SER A 91 -9.48 8.96 3.05
CA SER A 91 -8.75 9.88 2.19
C SER A 91 -8.85 9.43 0.73
N ASP A 92 -8.45 10.30 -0.20
CA ASP A 92 -8.40 10.00 -1.64
C ASP A 92 -7.18 10.71 -2.24
N PRO A 93 -6.45 10.10 -3.21
CA PRO A 93 -6.67 8.80 -3.85
C PRO A 93 -5.96 7.64 -3.13
N GLN A 94 -6.73 6.73 -2.55
CA GLN A 94 -6.21 5.43 -2.08
C GLN A 94 -6.14 4.43 -3.23
N LYS A 95 -5.42 3.31 -3.05
CA LYS A 95 -5.18 2.30 -4.09
C LYS A 95 -5.54 0.89 -3.62
N GLY A 96 -5.79 -0.01 -4.57
CA GLY A 96 -5.92 -1.44 -4.29
C GLY A 96 -7.25 -1.85 -3.66
N GLY A 97 -7.22 -3.03 -3.03
CA GLY A 97 -8.40 -3.70 -2.46
C GLY A 97 -9.08 -4.66 -3.41
N LEU A 98 -9.75 -5.67 -2.85
CA LEU A 98 -10.39 -6.76 -3.59
C LEU A 98 -11.55 -6.28 -4.48
N GLU A 99 -12.26 -5.24 -4.03
CA GLU A 99 -13.31 -4.58 -4.80
C GLU A 99 -12.80 -4.09 -6.16
N ARG A 100 -11.72 -3.31 -6.15
CA ARG A 100 -11.13 -2.71 -7.36
C ARG A 100 -10.45 -3.77 -8.22
N ARG A 101 -9.88 -4.79 -7.60
CA ARG A 101 -9.29 -5.94 -8.30
C ARG A 101 -10.35 -6.68 -9.14
N TYR A 102 -11.54 -6.89 -8.58
CA TYR A 102 -12.67 -7.48 -9.29
C TYR A 102 -13.08 -6.61 -10.48
N ASN A 103 -13.38 -5.33 -10.26
CA ASN A 103 -13.82 -4.43 -11.33
C ASN A 103 -12.76 -4.25 -12.42
N PHE A 104 -11.47 -4.27 -12.06
CA PHE A 104 -10.38 -4.27 -13.03
C PHE A 104 -10.43 -5.50 -13.93
N ILE A 105 -10.54 -6.71 -13.35
CA ILE A 105 -10.65 -7.96 -14.11
C ILE A 105 -11.91 -7.95 -15.00
N GLU A 106 -13.04 -7.49 -14.49
CA GLU A 106 -14.27 -7.37 -15.27
C GLU A 106 -14.13 -6.35 -16.41
N SER A 107 -13.38 -5.26 -16.22
CA SER A 107 -13.09 -4.30 -17.29
C SER A 107 -12.30 -4.92 -18.46
N LEU A 108 -11.40 -5.87 -18.17
CA LEU A 108 -10.68 -6.61 -19.19
C LEU A 108 -11.61 -7.58 -19.92
N LYS A 109 -12.48 -8.29 -19.20
CA LYS A 109 -13.50 -9.17 -19.80
C LYS A 109 -14.49 -8.38 -20.67
N ALA A 110 -14.88 -7.18 -20.25
CA ALA A 110 -15.78 -6.31 -21.00
C ALA A 110 -15.21 -5.83 -22.34
N LYS A 111 -13.87 -5.86 -22.52
CA LYS A 111 -13.21 -5.67 -23.84
C LYS A 111 -13.36 -6.90 -24.76
N GLY A 112 -14.05 -7.95 -24.32
CA GLY A 112 -14.14 -9.23 -25.03
C GLY A 112 -12.88 -10.08 -24.92
N TRP A 113 -11.99 -9.78 -23.97
CA TRP A 113 -10.75 -10.51 -23.79
C TRP A 113 -10.96 -11.74 -22.91
N PRO A 114 -10.42 -12.91 -23.28
CA PRO A 114 -10.31 -14.04 -22.37
C PRO A 114 -9.30 -13.70 -21.27
N VAL A 115 -9.70 -13.85 -20.01
CA VAL A 115 -8.87 -13.50 -18.84
C VAL A 115 -8.69 -14.71 -17.94
N MET A 116 -7.45 -14.96 -17.51
CA MET A 116 -7.11 -15.98 -16.52
C MET A 116 -6.22 -15.37 -15.43
N PRO A 117 -6.74 -15.13 -14.23
CA PRO A 117 -5.93 -14.64 -13.12
C PRO A 117 -5.15 -15.76 -12.39
N ILE A 118 -3.94 -15.43 -11.94
CA ILE A 118 -3.09 -16.25 -11.07
C ILE A 118 -2.47 -15.37 -9.98
N ASP A 119 -2.10 -15.95 -8.85
CA ASP A 119 -1.53 -15.22 -7.72
C ASP A 119 -0.25 -15.89 -7.22
N LEU A 120 0.76 -15.09 -6.89
CA LEU A 120 2.03 -15.60 -6.39
C LEU A 120 1.91 -16.22 -4.99
N GLY A 121 0.92 -15.85 -4.19
CA GLY A 121 0.87 -16.08 -2.75
C GLY A 121 1.25 -14.82 -1.97
N GLY A 122 1.45 -14.95 -0.66
CA GLY A 122 1.67 -13.80 0.23
C GLY A 122 0.36 -13.08 0.57
N ILE A 123 -0.68 -13.84 0.82
CA ILE A 123 -2.05 -13.38 1.06
C ILE A 123 -2.21 -12.81 2.47
N THR A 124 -1.57 -13.40 3.48
CA THR A 124 -1.75 -13.03 4.90
C THR A 124 -0.78 -11.94 5.35
N ASP A 125 -0.88 -11.53 6.62
CA ASP A 125 -0.19 -10.36 7.15
C ASP A 125 1.35 -10.47 7.01
N ASP A 126 1.95 -9.38 6.55
CA ASP A 126 3.39 -9.24 6.36
C ASP A 126 4.09 -9.00 7.71
N ARG A 127 4.76 -10.04 8.22
CA ARG A 127 5.47 -10.01 9.51
C ARG A 127 6.75 -9.18 9.49
N ASP A 128 7.29 -8.88 8.31
CA ASP A 128 8.50 -8.07 8.19
C ASP A 128 8.18 -6.60 8.45
N HIS A 129 7.00 -6.13 8.05
CA HIS A 129 6.58 -4.73 8.17
C HIS A 129 5.50 -4.50 9.24
N VAL A 130 4.62 -5.47 9.50
CA VAL A 130 3.57 -5.38 10.52
C VAL A 130 4.13 -5.86 11.86
N LYS A 131 4.40 -4.91 12.77
CA LYS A 131 4.92 -5.19 14.13
C LYS A 131 3.85 -5.33 15.21
N ARG A 132 2.59 -5.09 14.88
CA ARG A 132 1.48 -5.26 15.82
C ARG A 132 1.16 -6.75 16.06
N PRO A 133 0.56 -7.11 17.21
CA PRO A 133 0.11 -8.47 17.46
C PRO A 133 -0.86 -8.95 16.37
N ILE A 134 -0.78 -10.25 16.04
CA ILE A 134 -1.69 -10.89 15.09
C ILE A 134 -2.61 -11.84 15.86
N ILE A 135 -3.91 -11.64 15.67
CA ILE A 135 -4.95 -12.59 16.08
C ILE A 135 -5.01 -13.66 14.99
N LYS A 136 -4.58 -14.89 15.30
CA LYS A 136 -4.40 -15.96 14.30
C LYS A 136 -5.71 -16.31 13.59
N GLU A 137 -6.80 -16.30 14.32
CA GLU A 137 -8.15 -16.56 13.84
C GLU A 137 -8.60 -15.48 12.85
N GLN A 138 -8.28 -14.21 13.13
CA GLN A 138 -8.56 -13.12 12.19
C GLN A 138 -7.66 -13.22 10.95
N ALA A 139 -6.39 -13.60 11.08
CA ALA A 139 -5.49 -13.83 9.94
C ALA A 139 -6.02 -14.95 9.03
N LEU A 140 -6.48 -16.06 9.61
CA LEU A 140 -7.15 -17.14 8.88
C LEU A 140 -8.43 -16.67 8.17
N LEU A 141 -9.22 -15.84 8.84
CA LEU A 141 -10.41 -15.24 8.25
C LEU A 141 -10.05 -14.33 7.05
N LYS A 142 -8.99 -13.51 7.15
CA LYS A 142 -8.51 -12.68 6.03
C LYS A 142 -8.01 -13.53 4.86
N TYR A 143 -7.29 -14.61 5.14
CA TYR A 143 -6.84 -15.58 4.12
C TYR A 143 -8.03 -16.16 3.35
N THR A 144 -8.98 -16.77 4.06
CA THR A 144 -10.15 -17.41 3.45
C THR A 144 -11.04 -16.41 2.71
N THR A 145 -11.19 -15.19 3.24
CA THR A 145 -11.91 -14.09 2.57
C THR A 145 -11.24 -13.70 1.24
N THR A 146 -9.92 -13.64 1.22
CA THR A 146 -9.16 -13.35 -0.01
C THR A 146 -9.33 -14.48 -1.02
N MET A 147 -9.16 -15.74 -0.61
CA MET A 147 -9.32 -16.92 -1.47
C MET A 147 -10.74 -17.04 -2.05
N GLN A 148 -11.77 -16.75 -1.25
CA GLN A 148 -13.17 -16.69 -1.72
C GLN A 148 -13.38 -15.57 -2.75
N SER A 149 -12.74 -14.42 -2.56
CA SER A 149 -12.80 -13.32 -3.54
C SER A 149 -12.06 -13.71 -4.84
N MET A 150 -10.93 -14.40 -4.74
CA MET A 150 -10.19 -14.92 -5.89
C MET A 150 -11.01 -15.95 -6.68
N LYS A 151 -11.77 -16.82 -6.00
CA LYS A 151 -12.73 -17.73 -6.65
C LYS A 151 -13.77 -16.99 -7.47
N ILE A 152 -14.37 -15.94 -6.91
CA ILE A 152 -15.34 -15.08 -7.59
C ILE A 152 -14.71 -14.44 -8.83
N MET A 153 -13.43 -14.08 -8.76
CA MET A 153 -12.65 -13.50 -9.85
C MET A 153 -12.14 -14.54 -10.88
N ASP A 154 -12.48 -15.82 -10.76
CA ASP A 154 -12.03 -16.94 -11.63
C ASP A 154 -10.51 -17.17 -11.62
N TYR A 155 -9.83 -16.88 -10.50
CA TYR A 155 -8.41 -17.22 -10.33
C TYR A 155 -8.21 -18.73 -10.44
N LYS A 156 -7.17 -19.16 -11.17
CA LYS A 156 -6.90 -20.59 -11.37
C LYS A 156 -5.87 -21.17 -10.43
N ALA A 157 -4.81 -20.42 -10.16
CA ALA A 157 -3.69 -20.88 -9.36
C ALA A 157 -3.25 -19.82 -8.37
N VAL A 158 -2.80 -20.29 -7.20
CA VAL A 158 -2.11 -19.48 -6.21
C VAL A 158 -0.86 -20.20 -5.71
N GLY A 159 0.26 -19.50 -5.59
CA GLY A 159 1.47 -20.01 -4.96
C GLY A 159 1.41 -19.96 -3.44
N ILE A 160 2.54 -20.23 -2.80
CA ILE A 160 2.70 -20.09 -1.35
C ILE A 160 3.87 -19.16 -1.10
N GLY A 161 3.55 -18.01 -0.53
CA GLY A 161 4.50 -17.01 -0.10
C GLY A 161 4.97 -17.24 1.32
N LYS A 162 5.89 -16.37 1.74
CA LYS A 162 6.39 -16.33 3.11
C LYS A 162 5.25 -16.08 4.09
N GLU A 163 4.30 -15.21 3.75
CA GLU A 163 3.30 -14.72 4.68
C GLU A 163 2.36 -15.81 5.20
N GLU A 164 2.09 -16.85 4.39
CA GLU A 164 1.19 -17.95 4.76
C GLU A 164 1.60 -18.67 6.04
N ILE A 165 2.87 -18.56 6.47
CA ILE A 165 3.37 -19.07 7.77
C ILE A 165 2.74 -18.38 9.00
N SER A 166 2.09 -17.23 8.80
CA SER A 166 1.32 -16.56 9.87
C SER A 166 0.07 -17.35 10.25
N LEU A 167 -0.33 -18.31 9.41
CA LEU A 167 -1.37 -19.29 9.68
C LEU A 167 -0.76 -20.54 10.32
N PRO A 168 -1.54 -21.31 11.09
CA PRO A 168 -1.27 -22.73 11.22
C PRO A 168 -1.42 -23.36 9.82
N LEU A 169 -0.31 -23.53 9.10
CA LEU A 169 -0.33 -23.62 7.63
C LEU A 169 -1.26 -24.71 7.09
N GLN A 170 -1.26 -25.90 7.70
CA GLN A 170 -2.14 -26.98 7.29
C GLN A 170 -3.62 -26.62 7.44
N GLU A 171 -4.02 -26.11 8.61
CA GLU A 171 -5.39 -25.66 8.87
C GLU A 171 -5.75 -24.48 7.96
N GLY A 172 -4.79 -23.58 7.74
CA GLY A 172 -4.93 -22.40 6.89
C GLY A 172 -5.27 -22.74 5.45
N LEU A 173 -4.46 -23.60 4.83
CA LEU A 173 -4.68 -24.04 3.45
C LEU A 173 -5.97 -24.88 3.35
N ALA A 174 -6.19 -25.81 4.28
CA ALA A 174 -7.36 -26.68 4.29
C ALA A 174 -8.69 -25.93 4.52
N ALA A 175 -8.67 -24.82 5.27
CA ALA A 175 -9.85 -24.00 5.55
C ALA A 175 -10.51 -23.47 4.28
N TYR A 176 -9.75 -23.34 3.19
CA TYR A 176 -10.29 -23.02 1.88
C TYR A 176 -10.43 -24.24 0.97
N THR A 177 -9.34 -24.98 0.74
CA THR A 177 -9.22 -25.95 -0.38
C THR A 177 -10.08 -27.20 -0.22
N LEU A 178 -10.33 -27.63 1.03
CA LEU A 178 -11.14 -28.82 1.30
C LEU A 178 -12.65 -28.53 1.38
N GLN A 179 -13.05 -27.26 1.23
CA GLN A 179 -14.46 -26.90 1.28
C GLN A 179 -15.18 -27.26 -0.04
N PRO A 180 -16.46 -27.65 0.01
CA PRO A 180 -17.24 -27.94 -1.19
C PRO A 180 -17.20 -26.78 -2.19
N ASN A 181 -17.04 -27.11 -3.47
CA ASN A 181 -16.97 -26.16 -4.59
C ASN A 181 -15.75 -25.21 -4.58
N ASN A 182 -14.74 -25.41 -3.74
CA ASN A 182 -13.51 -24.60 -3.72
C ASN A 182 -12.36 -25.25 -4.49
N GLN A 183 -12.63 -25.70 -5.72
CA GLN A 183 -11.60 -26.25 -6.60
C GLN A 183 -10.56 -25.20 -7.01
N PHE A 184 -10.96 -23.93 -7.11
CA PHE A 184 -10.12 -22.84 -7.59
C PHE A 184 -10.15 -21.64 -6.63
N PRO A 185 -9.06 -20.87 -6.46
CA PRO A 185 -7.74 -21.17 -7.04
C PRO A 185 -7.12 -22.42 -6.40
N GLU A 186 -6.45 -23.23 -7.22
CA GLU A 186 -5.66 -24.35 -6.71
C GLU A 186 -4.40 -23.80 -6.04
N VAL A 187 -4.08 -24.31 -4.85
CA VAL A 187 -2.83 -23.96 -4.17
C VAL A 187 -1.72 -24.84 -4.74
N LEU A 188 -0.76 -24.20 -5.39
CA LEU A 188 0.33 -24.87 -6.07
C LEU A 188 1.61 -24.88 -5.22
N SER A 189 2.27 -26.03 -5.17
CA SER A 189 3.64 -26.15 -4.71
C SER A 189 4.31 -27.41 -5.24
N LEU A 190 5.39 -27.24 -6.01
CA LEU A 190 6.14 -28.32 -6.63
C LEU A 190 7.04 -29.05 -5.63
N ASN A 191 7.53 -28.35 -4.61
CA ASN A 191 8.59 -28.84 -3.73
C ASN A 191 8.23 -28.88 -2.25
N MET A 192 7.02 -28.45 -1.85
CA MET A 192 6.56 -28.52 -0.46
C MET A 192 5.57 -29.67 -0.26
N GLY A 193 5.77 -30.41 0.83
CA GLY A 193 4.82 -31.31 1.43
C GLY A 193 4.69 -31.01 2.92
N ILE A 194 3.75 -31.64 3.59
CA ILE A 194 3.60 -31.57 5.05
C ILE A 194 3.40 -33.02 5.51
N ALA A 195 4.05 -33.43 6.59
CA ALA A 195 3.84 -34.76 7.14
C ALA A 195 2.35 -34.96 7.48
N ASN A 196 1.74 -36.05 7.02
CA ASN A 196 0.30 -36.35 7.18
C ASN A 196 -0.66 -35.36 6.51
N PHE A 197 -0.25 -34.74 5.41
CA PHE A 197 -1.14 -33.82 4.68
C PHE A 197 -2.30 -34.54 4.00
N PRO A 198 -3.56 -34.09 4.20
CA PRO A 198 -4.68 -34.61 3.42
C PRO A 198 -4.45 -34.43 1.91
N PRO A 199 -4.76 -35.45 1.09
CA PRO A 199 -4.67 -35.30 -0.36
C PRO A 199 -5.62 -34.19 -0.85
N GLY A 200 -5.21 -33.45 -1.88
CA GLY A 200 -6.02 -32.43 -2.54
C GLY A 200 -5.88 -30.99 -2.01
N ILE A 201 -5.05 -30.75 -0.99
CA ILE A 201 -4.76 -29.37 -0.55
C ILE A 201 -3.69 -28.71 -1.43
N LEU A 202 -2.66 -29.45 -1.85
CA LEU A 202 -1.59 -28.97 -2.73
C LEU A 202 -1.60 -29.72 -4.05
N THR A 203 -1.49 -28.97 -5.14
CA THR A 203 -1.27 -29.50 -6.48
C THR A 203 0.16 -29.14 -6.92
N PRO A 204 1.01 -30.10 -7.35
CA PRO A 204 2.37 -29.76 -7.78
C PRO A 204 2.42 -28.84 -9.00
N LEU A 205 1.55 -29.11 -9.98
CA LEU A 205 1.37 -28.32 -11.20
C LEU A 205 0.01 -28.64 -11.82
N ASN A 206 -0.51 -27.72 -12.64
CA ASN A 206 -1.64 -28.01 -13.50
C ASN A 206 -1.52 -27.27 -14.86
N VAL A 207 -2.28 -27.72 -15.87
CA VAL A 207 -2.39 -27.05 -17.17
C VAL A 207 -3.85 -26.64 -17.37
N TYR A 208 -4.09 -25.33 -17.34
CA TYR A 208 -5.42 -24.75 -17.46
C TYR A 208 -5.71 -24.36 -18.90
N LYS A 209 -6.83 -24.86 -19.45
CA LYS A 209 -7.32 -24.41 -20.75
C LYS A 209 -8.23 -23.20 -20.58
N LYS A 210 -7.89 -22.08 -21.21
CA LYS A 210 -8.75 -20.89 -21.31
C LYS A 210 -8.74 -20.40 -22.76
N ALA A 211 -9.92 -20.27 -23.35
CA ALA A 211 -10.06 -20.09 -24.80
C ALA A 211 -9.27 -21.18 -25.56
N GLU A 212 -8.39 -20.79 -26.48
CA GLU A 212 -7.53 -21.68 -27.27
C GLU A 212 -6.08 -21.76 -26.75
N VAL A 213 -5.85 -21.30 -25.52
CA VAL A 213 -4.54 -21.30 -24.85
C VAL A 213 -4.55 -22.24 -23.66
N ASN A 214 -3.59 -23.16 -23.63
CA ASN A 214 -3.28 -24.00 -22.49
C ASN A 214 -2.14 -23.37 -21.68
N VAL A 215 -2.39 -23.01 -20.43
CA VAL A 215 -1.37 -22.40 -19.56
C VAL A 215 -0.95 -23.39 -18.49
N GLY A 216 0.29 -23.86 -18.57
CA GLY A 216 0.92 -24.65 -17.53
C GLY A 216 1.40 -23.75 -16.39
N VAL A 217 0.96 -24.03 -15.17
CA VAL A 217 1.36 -23.27 -13.97
C VAL A 217 1.89 -24.23 -12.92
N THR A 218 3.01 -23.85 -12.31
CA THR A 218 3.56 -24.50 -11.12
C THR A 218 4.09 -23.42 -10.18
N SER A 219 4.46 -23.82 -8.97
CA SER A 219 4.94 -22.94 -7.92
C SER A 219 6.14 -23.56 -7.23
N LEU A 220 7.16 -22.76 -6.92
CA LEU A 220 8.39 -23.21 -6.31
C LEU A 220 8.76 -22.29 -5.15
N ILE A 221 8.99 -22.89 -3.98
CA ILE A 221 9.54 -22.21 -2.82
C ILE A 221 11.06 -22.31 -2.89
N GLY A 222 11.76 -21.18 -2.92
CA GLY A 222 13.20 -21.15 -3.03
C GLY A 222 13.93 -21.42 -1.72
N LYS A 223 15.25 -21.60 -1.84
CA LYS A 223 16.09 -22.20 -0.80
C LYS A 223 16.23 -21.34 0.45
N ASN A 224 16.10 -20.01 0.34
CA ASN A 224 16.28 -19.11 1.47
C ASN A 224 15.01 -19.07 2.33
N LEU A 225 13.86 -19.22 1.70
CA LEU A 225 12.57 -19.25 2.36
C LEU A 225 12.27 -20.60 3.04
N MET A 226 12.70 -21.72 2.46
CA MET A 226 12.51 -23.07 3.03
C MET A 226 12.86 -23.19 4.54
N PRO A 227 14.08 -22.86 5.00
CA PRO A 227 14.42 -23.00 6.42
C PRO A 227 13.65 -22.03 7.32
N GLN A 228 13.26 -20.85 6.81
CA GLN A 228 12.41 -19.91 7.55
C GLN A 228 11.02 -20.51 7.79
N ILE A 229 10.44 -21.12 6.76
CA ILE A 229 9.18 -21.85 6.85
C ILE A 229 9.29 -23.01 7.86
N GLN A 230 10.33 -23.84 7.78
CA GLN A 230 10.52 -24.99 8.68
C GLN A 230 10.80 -24.61 10.14
N THR A 231 11.44 -23.47 10.37
CA THR A 231 11.67 -22.94 11.74
C THR A 231 10.34 -22.57 12.41
N LEU A 232 9.35 -22.19 11.63
CA LEU A 232 8.04 -21.75 12.12
C LEU A 232 7.03 -22.90 12.21
N ASP A 233 7.12 -23.89 11.31
CA ASP A 233 6.36 -25.14 11.40
C ASP A 233 7.24 -26.33 10.95
N SER A 234 7.74 -27.08 11.92
CA SER A 234 8.65 -28.22 11.71
C SER A 234 7.98 -29.43 11.04
N ARG A 235 6.65 -29.41 10.84
CA ARG A 235 5.93 -30.48 10.11
C ARG A 235 6.04 -30.31 8.60
N ILE A 236 6.52 -29.16 8.13
CA ILE A 236 6.68 -28.85 6.72
C ILE A 236 7.94 -29.54 6.20
N GLU A 237 7.74 -30.37 5.19
CA GLU A 237 8.80 -31.10 4.52
C GLU A 237 8.96 -30.56 3.10
N PHE A 238 10.19 -30.60 2.60
CA PHE A 238 10.44 -30.26 1.21
C PHE A 238 11.02 -31.50 0.52
N VAL A 239 10.63 -31.70 -0.74
CA VAL A 239 11.12 -32.81 -1.55
C VAL A 239 12.66 -32.82 -1.52
N GLN A 240 13.26 -33.95 -1.15
CA GLN A 240 14.70 -34.06 -0.96
C GLN A 240 15.47 -33.55 -2.18
N GLY A 241 16.45 -32.67 -1.94
CA GLY A 241 17.23 -31.98 -2.96
C GLY A 241 17.29 -30.46 -2.81
N GLY A 242 16.39 -29.86 -2.02
CA GLY A 242 16.58 -28.57 -1.33
C GLY A 242 17.10 -27.37 -2.14
N ARG A 243 16.97 -27.41 -3.46
CA ARG A 243 17.29 -26.35 -4.42
C ARG A 243 16.16 -26.38 -5.44
N ALA A 244 16.14 -25.42 -6.37
CA ALA A 244 15.53 -25.66 -7.67
C ALA A 244 16.21 -26.89 -8.28
N ASN A 245 15.78 -28.10 -7.86
CA ASN A 245 16.33 -29.35 -8.32
C ASN A 245 16.03 -29.32 -9.81
N PRO A 246 17.04 -29.12 -10.68
CA PRO A 246 16.76 -28.84 -12.07
C PRO A 246 15.96 -29.99 -12.67
N LYS A 247 16.16 -31.21 -12.17
CA LYS A 247 15.36 -32.39 -12.52
C LYS A 247 13.89 -32.25 -12.13
N LEU A 248 13.57 -31.81 -10.90
CA LEU A 248 12.18 -31.61 -10.46
C LEU A 248 11.45 -30.60 -11.35
N VAL A 249 12.12 -29.49 -11.65
CA VAL A 249 11.57 -28.44 -12.52
C VAL A 249 11.47 -28.92 -13.98
N GLN A 250 12.49 -29.62 -14.48
CA GLN A 250 12.47 -30.23 -15.81
C GLN A 250 11.35 -31.25 -15.96
N ASP A 251 11.11 -32.08 -14.94
CA ASP A 251 10.06 -33.08 -14.97
C ASP A 251 8.67 -32.42 -14.93
N ALA A 252 8.51 -31.32 -14.18
CA ALA A 252 7.31 -30.51 -14.23
C ALA A 252 7.06 -29.92 -15.63
N VAL A 253 8.11 -29.38 -16.28
CA VAL A 253 8.02 -28.82 -17.64
C VAL A 253 7.69 -29.90 -18.67
N LYS A 254 8.31 -31.08 -18.58
CA LYS A 254 7.95 -32.23 -19.44
C LYS A 254 6.48 -32.63 -19.27
N GLU A 255 5.96 -32.57 -18.05
CA GLU A 255 4.55 -32.87 -17.79
C GLU A 255 3.62 -31.80 -18.39
N MET A 256 4.01 -30.52 -18.33
CA MET A 256 3.31 -29.44 -19.03
C MET A 256 3.33 -29.65 -20.56
N ASP A 257 4.47 -30.06 -21.12
CA ASP A 257 4.61 -30.35 -22.56
C ASP A 257 3.72 -31.52 -23.00
N LYS A 258 3.69 -32.62 -22.22
CA LYS A 258 2.77 -33.75 -22.48
C LYS A 258 1.31 -33.31 -22.48
N LYS A 259 0.96 -32.38 -21.58
CA LYS A 259 -0.37 -31.77 -21.48
C LYS A 259 -0.57 -30.62 -22.48
N LYS A 260 0.37 -30.41 -23.40
CA LYS A 260 0.31 -29.42 -24.49
C LYS A 260 0.13 -27.98 -24.00
N ALA A 261 0.88 -27.58 -22.97
CA ALA A 261 0.93 -26.19 -22.54
C ALA A 261 1.50 -25.30 -23.66
N ASP A 262 0.74 -24.27 -24.05
CA ASP A 262 1.16 -23.23 -25.00
C ASP A 262 2.03 -22.16 -24.30
N VAL A 263 1.75 -21.90 -23.02
CA VAL A 263 2.48 -20.95 -22.16
C VAL A 263 2.80 -21.63 -20.83
N LYS A 264 4.02 -21.47 -20.33
CA LYS A 264 4.48 -22.03 -19.06
C LYS A 264 4.83 -20.92 -18.08
N VAL A 265 4.24 -20.99 -16.89
CA VAL A 265 4.39 -20.00 -15.82
C VAL A 265 4.92 -20.65 -14.55
N LEU A 266 5.96 -20.05 -13.98
CA LEU A 266 6.49 -20.41 -12.66
C LEU A 266 6.17 -19.32 -11.64
N LEU A 267 5.47 -19.69 -10.58
CA LEU A 267 5.29 -18.85 -9.39
C LEU A 267 6.45 -19.11 -8.42
N PHE A 268 7.45 -18.24 -8.41
CA PHE A 268 8.67 -18.42 -7.63
C PHE A 268 8.66 -17.55 -6.36
N ASN A 269 8.52 -18.20 -5.20
CA ASN A 269 8.62 -17.54 -3.90
C ASN A 269 9.96 -17.83 -3.25
N ASP A 270 10.85 -16.85 -3.27
CA ASP A 270 12.05 -16.85 -2.43
C ASP A 270 12.32 -15.42 -2.00
N SER A 271 12.96 -15.27 -0.86
CA SER A 271 13.41 -13.97 -0.36
C SER A 271 14.55 -14.22 0.61
N ASP A 272 15.59 -13.38 0.55
CA ASP A 272 16.60 -13.37 1.60
C ASP A 272 16.02 -12.70 2.87
N ASP A 273 16.80 -12.75 3.94
CA ASP A 273 16.48 -12.03 5.17
C ASP A 273 16.52 -10.52 4.92
N VAL A 274 15.35 -9.89 4.84
CA VAL A 274 15.19 -8.46 4.58
C VAL A 274 15.88 -7.58 5.63
N THR A 275 16.17 -8.09 6.84
CA THR A 275 16.95 -7.34 7.83
C THR A 275 18.39 -7.10 7.39
N LYS A 276 18.86 -7.87 6.38
CA LYS A 276 20.19 -7.77 5.80
C LYS A 276 20.22 -6.96 4.50
N ILE A 277 19.13 -6.27 4.11
CA ILE A 277 19.05 -5.54 2.84
C ILE A 277 20.22 -4.57 2.59
N ASN A 278 20.79 -4.03 3.66
CA ASN A 278 21.95 -3.12 3.61
C ASN A 278 23.32 -3.84 3.70
N THR A 279 23.37 -5.16 3.58
CA THR A 279 24.60 -5.95 3.64
C THR A 279 24.95 -6.57 2.29
N PRO A 280 26.25 -6.78 1.99
CA PRO A 280 26.68 -7.39 0.73
C PRO A 280 26.16 -8.82 0.49
N GLN A 281 25.62 -9.47 1.53
CA GLN A 281 25.14 -10.85 1.47
C GLN A 281 23.69 -10.94 1.00
N TYR A 282 22.92 -9.85 1.06
CA TYR A 282 21.53 -9.84 0.66
C TYR A 282 21.38 -10.07 -0.84
N THR A 283 20.52 -11.02 -1.20
CA THR A 283 20.12 -11.25 -2.58
C THR A 283 18.64 -10.97 -2.76
N SER A 284 18.32 -9.99 -3.61
CA SER A 284 16.93 -9.63 -3.90
C SER A 284 16.12 -10.79 -4.48
N SER A 285 14.81 -10.77 -4.28
CA SER A 285 13.89 -11.77 -4.83
C SER A 285 14.02 -11.89 -6.36
N LEU A 286 14.16 -10.75 -7.06
CA LEU A 286 14.43 -10.71 -8.50
C LEU A 286 15.75 -11.42 -8.85
N LYS A 287 16.82 -11.17 -8.09
CA LYS A 287 18.12 -11.77 -8.39
C LYS A 287 18.11 -13.28 -8.20
N LEU A 288 17.38 -13.78 -7.21
CA LEU A 288 17.13 -15.21 -7.04
C LEU A 288 16.35 -15.79 -8.22
N ALA A 289 15.33 -15.08 -8.71
CA ALA A 289 14.57 -15.47 -9.91
C ALA A 289 15.45 -15.50 -11.17
N GLU A 290 16.36 -14.54 -11.35
CA GLU A 290 17.34 -14.56 -12.45
C GLU A 290 18.24 -15.80 -12.40
N VAL A 291 18.70 -16.19 -11.21
CA VAL A 291 19.52 -17.39 -11.03
C VAL A 291 18.74 -18.63 -11.44
N VAL A 292 17.46 -18.72 -11.06
CA VAL A 292 16.57 -19.81 -11.51
C VAL A 292 16.44 -19.77 -13.03
N ALA A 293 16.05 -18.64 -13.62
CA ALA A 293 15.89 -18.50 -15.07
C ALA A 293 17.13 -18.94 -15.86
N LYS A 294 18.33 -18.55 -15.41
CA LYS A 294 19.62 -18.94 -16.02
C LYS A 294 19.96 -20.42 -15.84
N ALA A 295 19.49 -21.07 -14.77
CA ALA A 295 19.69 -22.49 -14.53
C ALA A 295 18.76 -23.40 -15.35
N ILE A 296 17.64 -22.85 -15.83
CA ILE A 296 16.63 -23.54 -16.65
C ILE A 296 16.23 -22.69 -17.88
N PRO A 297 17.21 -22.38 -18.76
CA PRO A 297 17.00 -21.43 -19.85
C PRO A 297 15.87 -21.86 -20.79
N ASN A 298 14.99 -20.93 -21.13
CA ASN A 298 13.84 -21.11 -22.04
C ASN A 298 12.84 -22.21 -21.64
N MET A 299 12.83 -22.65 -20.38
CA MET A 299 11.86 -23.65 -19.90
C MET A 299 10.51 -23.05 -19.49
N PHE A 300 10.50 -21.78 -19.09
CA PHE A 300 9.29 -21.01 -18.78
C PHE A 300 9.24 -19.75 -19.63
N ASP A 301 8.05 -19.35 -20.02
CA ASP A 301 7.81 -18.07 -20.71
C ASP A 301 7.73 -16.93 -19.69
N VAL A 302 7.13 -17.21 -18.52
CA VAL A 302 6.96 -16.23 -17.44
C VAL A 302 7.41 -16.82 -16.11
N ILE A 303 8.24 -16.08 -15.37
CA ILE A 303 8.53 -16.34 -13.97
C ILE A 303 7.99 -15.15 -13.16
N VAL A 304 7.03 -15.43 -12.29
CA VAL A 304 6.51 -14.45 -11.34
C VAL A 304 7.28 -14.60 -10.04
N CYS A 305 7.78 -13.50 -9.50
CA CYS A 305 8.52 -13.47 -8.26
C CYS A 305 8.06 -12.32 -7.36
N ARG A 306 8.49 -12.39 -6.11
CA ARG A 306 8.18 -11.38 -5.10
C ARG A 306 8.92 -10.08 -5.43
N SER A 307 8.38 -8.96 -4.95
CA SER A 307 9.12 -7.71 -4.87
C SER A 307 9.53 -7.40 -3.45
N ASP A 308 10.76 -6.91 -3.33
CA ASP A 308 11.30 -6.40 -2.06
C ASP A 308 10.79 -4.98 -1.77
N GLU A 309 10.19 -4.32 -2.76
CA GLU A 309 9.60 -2.99 -2.67
C GLU A 309 8.08 -3.05 -2.81
N ALA A 310 7.37 -2.09 -2.22
CA ALA A 310 5.91 -2.04 -2.26
C ALA A 310 5.37 -1.82 -3.68
N VAL A 311 6.08 -1.01 -4.48
CA VAL A 311 5.76 -0.75 -5.88
C VAL A 311 6.80 -1.47 -6.75
N PRO A 312 6.39 -2.46 -7.57
CA PRO A 312 7.33 -3.21 -8.38
C PRO A 312 7.72 -2.41 -9.63
N PRO A 313 8.80 -2.79 -10.33
CA PRO A 313 9.15 -2.19 -11.62
C PRO A 313 8.01 -2.28 -12.63
N ALA A 314 7.78 -1.19 -13.37
CA ALA A 314 6.75 -1.12 -14.41
C ALA A 314 7.05 -1.96 -15.65
N ILE A 315 8.33 -2.34 -15.85
CA ILE A 315 8.82 -3.12 -16.98
C ILE A 315 9.45 -4.41 -16.41
N PRO A 316 9.12 -5.59 -16.97
CA PRO A 316 9.67 -6.85 -16.50
C PRO A 316 11.14 -6.99 -16.92
N THR A 317 11.90 -7.80 -16.17
CA THR A 317 13.27 -8.16 -16.55
C THR A 317 13.22 -9.32 -17.53
N MET A 318 13.97 -9.25 -18.63
CA MET A 318 14.11 -10.37 -19.55
C MET A 318 15.40 -11.14 -19.26
N VAL A 319 15.29 -12.46 -19.11
CA VAL A 319 16.44 -13.38 -19.08
C VAL A 319 16.29 -14.33 -20.25
N GLU A 320 17.12 -14.16 -21.27
CA GLU A 320 16.91 -14.80 -22.57
C GLU A 320 15.48 -14.51 -23.08
N ASN A 321 14.65 -15.53 -23.30
CA ASN A 321 13.26 -15.37 -23.70
C ASN A 321 12.25 -15.43 -22.55
N THR A 322 12.72 -15.57 -21.29
CA THR A 322 11.86 -15.68 -20.12
C THR A 322 11.59 -14.30 -19.52
N MET A 323 10.32 -13.96 -19.31
CA MET A 323 9.87 -12.72 -18.70
C MET A 323 9.76 -12.87 -17.18
N LEU A 324 10.55 -12.08 -16.44
CA LEU A 324 10.54 -12.05 -14.98
C LEU A 324 9.68 -10.88 -14.50
N ILE A 325 8.60 -11.20 -13.81
CA ILE A 325 7.61 -10.24 -13.31
C ILE A 325 7.68 -10.21 -11.79
N GLN A 326 7.82 -9.01 -11.23
CA GLN A 326 7.67 -8.78 -9.80
C GLN A 326 6.25 -8.32 -9.48
N VAL A 327 5.65 -8.87 -8.42
CA VAL A 327 4.32 -8.45 -7.94
C VAL A 327 4.42 -7.29 -6.96
N GLY A 328 3.41 -6.42 -6.95
CA GLY A 328 3.31 -5.31 -5.98
C GLY A 328 2.62 -5.71 -4.70
N HIS A 329 2.81 -4.92 -3.65
CA HIS A 329 2.23 -5.21 -2.33
C HIS A 329 0.77 -4.74 -2.24
N ARG A 330 0.02 -5.35 -1.31
CA ARG A 330 -1.34 -4.96 -0.92
C ARG A 330 -2.36 -4.98 -2.08
N GLY A 331 -2.01 -5.63 -3.19
CA GLY A 331 -2.82 -5.62 -4.41
C GLY A 331 -3.10 -4.21 -4.95
N GLN A 332 -2.19 -3.26 -4.74
CA GLN A 332 -2.32 -1.90 -5.30
C GLN A 332 -2.01 -1.86 -6.79
N GLN A 333 -1.18 -2.80 -7.26
CA GLN A 333 -0.85 -2.98 -8.66
C GLN A 333 -1.16 -4.41 -9.10
N VAL A 334 -1.41 -4.56 -10.39
CA VAL A 334 -1.71 -5.83 -11.04
C VAL A 334 -0.86 -5.93 -12.31
N GLY A 335 -0.09 -7.02 -12.43
CA GLY A 335 0.63 -7.32 -13.66
C GLY A 335 -0.34 -7.90 -14.69
N VAL A 336 -0.26 -7.44 -15.93
CA VAL A 336 -1.11 -7.94 -17.02
C VAL A 336 -0.23 -8.38 -18.17
N VAL A 337 -0.33 -9.66 -18.56
CA VAL A 337 0.38 -10.22 -19.71
C VAL A 337 -0.62 -10.58 -20.80
N GLY A 338 -0.52 -9.92 -21.95
CA GLY A 338 -1.23 -10.28 -23.18
C GLY A 338 -0.46 -11.34 -23.93
N ILE A 339 -1.11 -12.48 -24.18
CA ILE A 339 -0.56 -13.64 -24.89
C ILE A 339 -1.13 -13.64 -26.30
N TYR A 340 -0.24 -13.64 -27.29
CA TYR A 340 -0.57 -13.70 -28.72
C TYR A 340 0.11 -14.92 -29.34
N LYS A 341 -0.69 -15.94 -29.67
CA LYS A 341 -0.23 -17.16 -30.33
C LYS A 341 0.32 -16.82 -31.70
N GLN A 342 1.40 -17.49 -32.06
CA GLN A 342 1.96 -17.43 -33.40
C GLN A 342 1.64 -18.73 -34.14
N LYS A 343 1.43 -18.64 -35.47
CA LYS A 343 1.23 -19.85 -36.29
C LYS A 343 2.41 -20.81 -36.18
N ASN A 344 3.63 -20.26 -36.12
CA ASN A 344 4.89 -20.98 -35.95
C ASN A 344 5.75 -20.21 -34.93
N GLY A 345 6.21 -20.87 -33.88
CA GLY A 345 7.09 -20.27 -32.85
C GLY A 345 6.41 -20.02 -31.50
N PRO A 346 7.17 -19.53 -30.51
CA PRO A 346 6.65 -19.23 -29.17
C PRO A 346 5.62 -18.10 -29.21
N PRO A 347 4.72 -18.01 -28.21
CA PRO A 347 3.78 -16.90 -28.13
C PRO A 347 4.51 -15.57 -27.93
N LYS A 348 3.96 -14.50 -28.52
CA LYS A 348 4.40 -13.13 -28.22
C LYS A 348 3.70 -12.63 -26.96
N LEU A 349 4.48 -12.11 -26.03
CA LEU A 349 4.01 -11.61 -24.74
C LEU A 349 4.16 -10.09 -24.66
N TYR A 350 3.12 -9.43 -24.19
CA TYR A 350 3.12 -7.99 -23.90
C TYR A 350 2.75 -7.79 -22.44
N TYR A 351 3.56 -7.03 -21.70
CA TYR A 351 3.32 -6.75 -20.30
C TYR A 351 2.90 -5.30 -20.07
N GLN A 352 2.01 -5.09 -19.10
CA GLN A 352 1.71 -3.78 -18.54
C GLN A 352 1.42 -3.93 -17.04
N LEU A 353 2.01 -3.05 -16.23
CA LEU A 353 1.62 -2.88 -14.83
C LEU A 353 0.43 -1.91 -14.74
N ALA A 354 -0.68 -2.35 -14.19
CA ALA A 354 -1.86 -1.54 -13.92
C ALA A 354 -1.93 -1.15 -12.44
N ILE A 355 -2.40 0.06 -12.14
CA ILE A 355 -2.58 0.55 -10.76
C ILE A 355 -4.08 0.57 -10.47
N LEU A 356 -4.50 0.00 -9.34
CA LEU A 356 -5.90 -0.09 -8.94
C LEU A 356 -6.38 1.20 -8.28
N MET A 357 -6.64 2.19 -9.11
CA MET A 357 -7.05 3.55 -8.77
C MET A 357 -8.59 3.69 -8.60
N PRO A 358 -9.11 4.83 -8.11
CA PRO A 358 -10.54 5.03 -7.81
C PRO A 358 -11.51 4.78 -8.98
N GLU A 359 -11.08 4.83 -10.24
CA GLU A 359 -11.91 4.52 -11.39
C GLU A 359 -12.41 3.07 -11.43
N TYR A 360 -11.77 2.16 -10.70
CA TYR A 360 -12.21 0.77 -10.55
C TYR A 360 -13.11 0.55 -9.32
N GLU A 361 -13.54 1.61 -8.64
CA GLU A 361 -14.46 1.52 -7.52
C GLU A 361 -15.88 1.18 -7.98
N THR A 362 -16.60 0.39 -7.19
CA THR A 362 -17.99 0.07 -7.51
C THR A 362 -18.83 1.33 -7.34
N ALA A 363 -19.58 1.69 -8.38
CA ALA A 363 -20.43 2.86 -8.36
C ALA A 363 -21.36 2.85 -7.13
N LYS A 364 -21.68 4.04 -6.60
CA LYS A 364 -22.57 4.17 -5.43
C LYS A 364 -23.94 3.58 -5.75
N GLY A 365 -24.44 2.69 -4.88
CA GLY A 365 -25.74 2.04 -5.07
C GLY A 365 -25.76 0.93 -6.14
N LYS A 366 -24.58 0.39 -6.47
CA LYS A 366 -24.39 -0.75 -7.39
C LYS A 366 -23.61 -1.89 -6.74
N ASP A 367 -23.70 -2.02 -5.42
CA ASP A 367 -22.93 -2.99 -4.64
C ASP A 367 -23.21 -4.43 -5.12
N GLU A 368 -24.43 -4.70 -5.58
CA GLU A 368 -24.85 -5.98 -6.14
C GLU A 368 -24.12 -6.37 -7.44
N SER A 369 -23.54 -5.42 -8.17
CA SER A 369 -22.73 -5.73 -9.36
C SER A 369 -21.33 -6.26 -9.01
N ASN A 370 -20.91 -6.14 -7.75
CA ASN A 370 -19.62 -6.59 -7.28
C ASN A 370 -19.78 -7.63 -6.14
N PRO A 371 -19.84 -8.93 -6.46
CA PRO A 371 -19.99 -9.99 -5.47
C PRO A 371 -18.89 -10.04 -4.40
N THR A 372 -17.71 -9.43 -4.64
CA THR A 372 -16.66 -9.36 -3.60
C THR A 372 -17.08 -8.48 -2.41
N LEU A 373 -17.95 -7.49 -2.61
CA LEU A 373 -18.47 -6.66 -1.51
C LEU A 373 -19.29 -7.48 -0.51
N ALA A 374 -20.04 -8.48 -0.99
CA ALA A 374 -20.77 -9.40 -0.11
C ALA A 374 -19.82 -10.29 0.70
N VAL A 375 -18.67 -10.68 0.14
CA VAL A 375 -17.62 -11.42 0.86
C VAL A 375 -16.97 -10.54 1.93
N LEU A 376 -16.69 -9.28 1.62
CA LEU A 376 -16.18 -8.30 2.59
C LEU A 376 -17.18 -7.98 3.71
N GLN A 377 -18.48 -7.98 3.42
CA GLN A 377 -19.52 -7.83 4.46
C GLN A 377 -19.53 -9.06 5.38
N LYS A 378 -19.48 -10.28 4.84
CA LYS A 378 -19.37 -11.51 5.64
C LYS A 378 -18.14 -11.52 6.53
N TYR A 379 -17.01 -11.02 6.03
CA TYR A 379 -15.80 -10.82 6.83
C TYR A 379 -16.08 -9.92 8.04
N ALA A 380 -16.68 -8.74 7.83
CA ALA A 380 -16.98 -7.82 8.92
C ALA A 380 -17.97 -8.39 9.94
N ASP A 381 -18.97 -9.14 9.47
CA ASP A 381 -19.95 -9.81 10.33
C ASP A 381 -19.28 -10.86 11.22
N GLU A 382 -18.36 -11.66 10.67
CA GLU A 382 -17.63 -12.67 11.44
C GLU A 382 -16.60 -12.06 12.39
N VAL A 383 -15.93 -10.96 12.01
CA VAL A 383 -15.07 -10.17 12.90
C VAL A 383 -15.86 -9.68 14.12
N LYS A 384 -17.06 -9.13 13.90
CA LYS A 384 -17.97 -8.70 14.96
C LYS A 384 -18.39 -9.87 15.84
N LYS A 385 -18.83 -10.97 15.24
CA LYS A 385 -19.30 -12.17 15.95
C LYS A 385 -18.20 -12.81 16.79
N SER A 386 -16.98 -12.87 16.28
CA SER A 386 -15.82 -13.43 16.96
C SER A 386 -15.25 -12.50 18.05
N ASN A 387 -15.69 -11.24 18.11
CA ASN A 387 -15.28 -10.25 19.10
C ASN A 387 -13.74 -10.10 19.19
N PHE A 388 -13.08 -9.94 18.04
CA PHE A 388 -11.62 -9.83 18.00
C PHE A 388 -11.06 -8.63 18.77
N LEU A 389 -11.85 -7.59 19.01
CA LEU A 389 -11.44 -6.46 19.88
C LEU A 389 -11.05 -6.92 21.29
N ALA A 390 -11.80 -7.86 21.87
CA ALA A 390 -11.52 -8.39 23.21
C ALA A 390 -10.31 -9.33 23.25
N GLN A 391 -9.95 -9.91 22.12
CA GLN A 391 -8.82 -10.83 21.98
C GLN A 391 -7.50 -10.11 21.69
N TYR A 392 -7.54 -8.82 21.34
CA TYR A 392 -6.36 -8.06 20.96
C TYR A 392 -5.38 -7.89 22.14
N PRO A 393 -4.13 -8.38 22.02
CA PRO A 393 -3.13 -8.25 23.09
C PRO A 393 -2.79 -6.79 23.37
N LYS A 394 -2.86 -6.39 24.66
CA LYS A 394 -2.56 -5.02 25.12
C LYS A 394 -1.17 -4.95 25.77
N VAL A 395 -0.38 -3.95 25.41
CA VAL A 395 0.95 -3.70 26.02
C VAL A 395 0.93 -2.48 26.95
N ALA A 396 1.94 -2.30 27.79
CA ALA A 396 2.05 -1.09 28.60
C ALA A 396 2.45 0.11 27.72
N HIS A 397 1.78 1.25 27.87
CA HIS A 397 2.20 2.51 27.26
C HIS A 397 3.52 3.00 27.91
N PRO A 398 4.42 3.73 27.21
CA PRO A 398 5.63 4.28 27.81
C PRO A 398 5.40 5.07 29.12
N VAL A 399 4.30 5.84 29.19
CA VAL A 399 3.87 6.52 30.44
C VAL A 399 3.61 5.52 31.55
N GLN A 400 2.96 4.39 31.27
CA GLN A 400 2.66 3.33 32.26
C GLN A 400 3.91 2.57 32.71
N LEU A 401 5.05 2.71 32.02
CA LEU A 401 6.31 2.16 32.48
C LEU A 401 6.92 3.02 33.59
N GLN A 402 6.65 4.33 33.58
CA GLN A 402 7.12 5.29 34.57
C GLN A 402 6.08 5.48 35.70
N LEU A 403 4.81 5.59 35.33
CA LEU A 403 3.66 5.78 36.20
C LEU A 403 2.78 4.51 36.16
N ARG A 404 3.11 3.53 37.01
CA ARG A 404 2.55 2.17 36.93
C ARG A 404 1.01 2.11 37.06
N THR A 405 0.41 3.10 37.69
CA THR A 405 -1.05 3.20 37.91
C THR A 405 -1.75 4.12 36.92
N ALA A 406 -1.02 4.72 35.97
CA ALA A 406 -1.60 5.60 34.97
C ALA A 406 -2.58 4.85 34.06
N ALA A 407 -3.74 5.45 33.84
CA ALA A 407 -4.82 4.95 33.02
C ALA A 407 -5.32 6.05 32.07
N TYR A 408 -5.92 5.64 30.97
CA TYR A 408 -6.61 6.57 30.08
C TYR A 408 -7.87 7.12 30.76
N ALA A 409 -7.92 8.43 30.96
CA ALA A 409 -9.00 9.14 31.63
C ALA A 409 -10.15 9.53 30.68
N GLY A 410 -9.87 9.64 29.38
CA GLY A 410 -10.79 10.11 28.35
C GLY A 410 -10.80 11.63 28.20
N SER A 411 -10.96 12.12 26.97
CA SER A 411 -10.76 13.55 26.63
C SER A 411 -11.64 14.52 27.43
N ALA A 412 -12.81 14.09 27.91
CA ALA A 412 -13.72 14.92 28.70
C ALA A 412 -13.11 15.35 30.04
N SER A 413 -12.22 14.54 30.63
CA SER A 413 -11.56 14.89 31.90
C SER A 413 -10.63 16.11 31.77
N CYS A 414 -10.21 16.44 30.55
CA CYS A 414 -9.31 17.56 30.29
C CYS A 414 -10.06 18.92 30.27
N GLN A 415 -11.37 18.93 30.03
CA GLN A 415 -12.13 20.16 29.73
C GLN A 415 -12.09 21.20 30.85
N ALA A 416 -12.16 20.78 32.12
CA ALA A 416 -12.24 21.70 33.25
C ALA A 416 -10.98 22.58 33.40
N CYS A 417 -9.81 22.00 33.19
CA CYS A 417 -8.51 22.70 33.29
C CYS A 417 -8.02 23.24 31.93
N HIS A 418 -8.46 22.65 30.82
CA HIS A 418 -8.04 23.00 29.45
C HIS A 418 -9.24 23.35 28.53
N PRO A 419 -10.08 24.34 28.89
CA PRO A 419 -11.30 24.65 28.15
C PRO A 419 -11.02 25.13 26.72
N GLN A 420 -9.93 25.88 26.50
CA GLN A 420 -9.59 26.40 25.17
C GLN A 420 -9.13 25.28 24.22
N GLN A 421 -8.32 24.35 24.72
CA GLN A 421 -7.86 23.17 24.00
C GLN A 421 -9.02 22.24 23.69
N TRP A 422 -9.93 22.03 24.65
CA TRP A 422 -11.15 21.27 24.44
C TRP A 422 -12.00 21.86 23.32
N GLN A 423 -12.22 23.18 23.32
CA GLN A 423 -12.94 23.85 22.25
C GLN A 423 -12.28 23.62 20.89
N GLN A 424 -10.95 23.72 20.79
CA GLN A 424 -10.24 23.42 19.54
C GLN A 424 -10.46 21.96 19.11
N TYR A 425 -10.38 21.01 20.03
CA TYR A 425 -10.60 19.58 19.76
C TYR A 425 -12.00 19.31 19.19
N ILE A 426 -13.05 19.86 19.79
CA ILE A 426 -14.43 19.61 19.35
C ILE A 426 -14.84 20.46 18.15
N LYS A 427 -14.14 21.57 17.87
CA LYS A 427 -14.50 22.51 16.79
C LYS A 427 -14.19 21.98 15.39
N LEU A 428 -13.27 21.01 15.23
CA LEU A 428 -12.76 20.56 13.92
C LEU A 428 -13.73 19.72 13.07
N ASN A 429 -15.02 19.71 13.39
CA ASN A 429 -16.05 18.86 12.77
C ASN A 429 -16.40 19.22 11.31
N GLU A 430 -15.87 20.32 10.76
CA GLU A 430 -16.38 20.98 9.54
C GLU A 430 -16.36 20.11 8.26
N ASN A 431 -15.57 19.03 8.22
CA ASN A 431 -15.48 18.14 7.04
C ASN A 431 -15.80 16.65 7.33
N GLY A 432 -16.33 16.31 8.52
CA GLY A 432 -16.66 14.91 8.86
C GLY A 432 -15.45 13.98 9.09
N ARG A 433 -14.21 14.52 9.09
CA ARG A 433 -12.94 13.77 9.24
C ARG A 433 -12.14 14.19 10.48
N ALA A 434 -12.81 14.71 11.50
CA ALA A 434 -12.16 15.18 12.72
C ALA A 434 -11.80 14.01 13.64
N HIS A 435 -10.69 14.14 14.36
CA HIS A 435 -10.31 13.20 15.41
C HIS A 435 -11.43 12.99 16.43
N SER A 436 -12.19 14.04 16.77
CA SER A 436 -13.31 14.05 17.72
C SER A 436 -14.53 13.22 17.31
N ILE A 437 -14.63 12.79 16.05
CA ILE A 437 -15.72 11.97 15.52
C ILE A 437 -15.21 10.72 14.80
N ALA A 438 -13.93 10.39 14.97
CA ALA A 438 -13.27 9.31 14.24
C ALA A 438 -14.04 7.99 14.37
N TYR A 439 -14.47 7.60 15.58
CA TYR A 439 -15.21 6.34 15.77
C TYR A 439 -16.53 6.33 15.00
N SER A 440 -17.25 7.45 14.98
CA SER A 440 -18.53 7.56 14.26
C SER A 440 -18.40 7.31 12.76
N ALA A 441 -17.24 7.61 12.16
CA ALA A 441 -16.98 7.29 10.75
C ALA A 441 -17.01 5.77 10.49
N LEU A 442 -16.57 4.95 11.45
CA LEU A 442 -16.62 3.50 11.35
C LEU A 442 -18.06 2.97 11.54
N GLU A 443 -18.83 3.56 12.44
CA GLU A 443 -20.24 3.20 12.65
C GLU A 443 -21.10 3.49 11.43
N LYS A 444 -20.78 4.56 10.70
CA LYS A 444 -21.47 4.99 9.48
C LYS A 444 -20.93 4.35 8.21
N ALA A 445 -19.87 3.56 8.30
CA ALA A 445 -19.31 2.87 7.13
C ALA A 445 -20.34 1.89 6.58
N VAL A 446 -20.47 1.85 5.25
CA VAL A 446 -21.45 1.00 4.55
C VAL A 446 -20.81 -0.08 3.67
N ARG A 447 -19.49 -0.02 3.47
CA ARG A 447 -18.76 -0.94 2.58
C ARG A 447 -17.47 -1.42 3.22
N PRO A 448 -17.49 -2.49 4.03
CA PRO A 448 -18.66 -3.08 4.67
C PRO A 448 -19.12 -2.21 5.86
N THR A 449 -20.30 -2.54 6.38
CA THR A 449 -20.74 -2.09 7.70
C THR A 449 -19.97 -2.80 8.81
N GLY A 450 -20.02 -2.29 10.05
CA GLY A 450 -19.43 -2.97 11.20
C GLY A 450 -17.91 -2.84 11.33
N ARG A 451 -17.28 -1.90 10.61
CA ARG A 451 -15.83 -1.64 10.72
C ARG A 451 -15.40 -1.21 12.13
N ASN A 452 -16.33 -0.74 12.95
CA ASN A 452 -16.10 -0.39 14.36
C ASN A 452 -15.89 -1.63 15.27
N TYR A 453 -15.98 -2.84 14.72
CA TYR A 453 -15.64 -4.09 15.42
C TYR A 453 -14.29 -4.67 14.99
N ASP A 454 -13.63 -4.06 13.99
CA ASP A 454 -12.35 -4.56 13.46
C ASP A 454 -11.16 -3.93 14.20
N PRO A 455 -10.29 -4.72 14.85
CA PRO A 455 -9.04 -4.23 15.44
C PRO A 455 -8.19 -3.40 14.48
N ASP A 456 -8.16 -3.73 13.19
CA ASP A 456 -7.36 -3.04 12.18
C ASP A 456 -7.86 -1.60 11.93
N CYS A 457 -9.14 -1.33 12.17
CA CYS A 457 -9.72 0.01 12.10
C CYS A 457 -9.68 0.72 13.46
N ILE A 458 -9.97 0.00 14.55
CA ILE A 458 -10.12 0.59 15.88
C ILE A 458 -8.82 1.19 16.42
N VAL A 459 -7.68 0.63 16.05
CA VAL A 459 -6.35 1.18 16.41
C VAL A 459 -6.19 2.66 16.05
N CYS A 460 -6.83 3.11 14.97
CA CYS A 460 -6.73 4.49 14.48
C CYS A 460 -7.96 5.37 14.80
N HIS A 461 -9.00 4.80 15.40
CA HIS A 461 -10.29 5.48 15.59
C HIS A 461 -10.69 5.61 17.07
N THR A 462 -9.82 5.21 18.00
CA THR A 462 -10.09 5.23 19.44
C THR A 462 -8.86 5.62 20.25
N VAL A 463 -9.05 5.87 21.55
CA VAL A 463 -7.98 6.20 22.48
C VAL A 463 -7.28 4.93 22.98
N GLY A 464 -5.99 4.81 22.64
CA GLY A 464 -5.09 3.87 23.33
C GLY A 464 -5.39 2.39 23.11
N PHE A 465 -6.05 1.99 22.02
CA PHE A 465 -6.46 0.59 21.78
C PHE A 465 -5.31 -0.41 21.96
N GLU A 466 -4.07 -0.11 21.59
CA GLU A 466 -2.97 -1.09 21.72
C GLU A 466 -2.45 -1.23 23.17
N TYR A 467 -2.92 -0.38 24.08
CA TYR A 467 -2.34 -0.20 25.40
C TYR A 467 -3.27 -0.66 26.53
N LYS A 468 -2.68 -1.06 27.65
CA LYS A 468 -3.41 -1.37 28.89
C LYS A 468 -4.27 -0.17 29.30
N THR A 469 -5.47 -0.43 29.80
CA THR A 469 -6.50 0.57 30.18
C THR A 469 -7.08 1.39 29.04
N GLY A 470 -6.58 1.23 27.81
CA GLY A 470 -7.14 1.92 26.64
C GLY A 470 -8.43 1.29 26.15
N PHE A 471 -8.93 1.77 25.01
CA PHE A 471 -10.18 1.33 24.42
C PHE A 471 -10.22 -0.19 24.18
N SER A 472 -11.38 -0.79 24.44
CA SER A 472 -11.69 -2.20 24.19
C SER A 472 -13.16 -2.43 23.88
N ASP A 473 -14.07 -1.60 24.43
CA ASP A 473 -15.51 -1.76 24.30
C ASP A 473 -16.21 -0.39 24.37
N ALA A 474 -17.09 -0.13 23.39
CA ALA A 474 -17.76 1.16 23.25
C ALA A 474 -18.80 1.44 24.36
N VAL A 475 -19.40 0.40 24.93
CA VAL A 475 -20.42 0.53 25.99
C VAL A 475 -19.74 0.72 27.34
N LYS A 476 -18.66 -0.01 27.61
CA LYS A 476 -17.93 0.07 28.89
C LYS A 476 -17.01 1.28 28.97
N GLN A 477 -16.53 1.78 27.83
CA GLN A 477 -15.54 2.86 27.76
C GLN A 477 -15.94 3.96 26.76
N PRO A 478 -17.15 4.54 26.87
CA PRO A 478 -17.61 5.58 25.95
C PRO A 478 -16.68 6.82 25.95
N GLN A 479 -15.99 7.08 27.05
CA GLN A 479 -15.02 8.17 27.18
C GLN A 479 -13.73 7.98 26.36
N LEU A 480 -13.47 6.76 25.86
CA LEU A 480 -12.30 6.41 25.04
C LEU A 480 -12.66 6.26 23.55
N LEU A 481 -13.89 6.58 23.17
CA LEU A 481 -14.28 6.68 21.77
C LEU A 481 -13.60 7.88 21.11
N ASN A 482 -13.38 7.75 19.80
CA ASN A 482 -12.72 8.73 18.95
C ASN A 482 -11.22 8.87 19.23
N VAL A 483 -10.51 9.62 18.38
CA VAL A 483 -9.11 9.98 18.61
C VAL A 483 -9.11 11.18 19.54
N GLY A 484 -8.54 11.04 20.73
CA GLY A 484 -8.65 11.99 21.83
C GLY A 484 -7.32 12.65 22.24
N CYS A 485 -7.38 13.46 23.29
CA CYS A 485 -6.20 14.15 23.85
C CYS A 485 -5.08 13.16 24.21
N GLU A 486 -5.45 12.00 24.76
CA GLU A 486 -4.52 11.01 25.26
C GLU A 486 -3.85 10.16 24.16
N ASN A 487 -4.31 10.23 22.89
CA ASN A 487 -3.55 9.67 21.77
C ASN A 487 -2.23 10.44 21.56
N CYS A 488 -2.20 11.74 21.88
CA CYS A 488 -1.02 12.61 21.79
C CYS A 488 -0.28 12.76 23.13
N HIS A 489 -1.02 12.78 24.24
CA HIS A 489 -0.47 13.06 25.56
C HIS A 489 -0.23 11.81 26.43
N GLY A 490 -0.75 10.65 26.02
CA GLY A 490 -0.71 9.43 26.82
C GLY A 490 -1.73 9.40 27.97
N PRO A 491 -1.78 8.31 28.73
CA PRO A 491 -2.75 8.11 29.83
C PRO A 491 -2.53 9.10 30.96
N ALA A 492 -3.54 9.92 31.27
CA ALA A 492 -3.43 11.11 32.11
C ALA A 492 -4.11 11.02 33.47
N SER A 493 -4.61 9.85 33.89
CA SER A 493 -5.35 9.72 35.17
C SER A 493 -4.59 10.26 36.39
N GLU A 494 -3.29 10.00 36.49
CA GLU A 494 -2.47 10.48 37.60
C GLU A 494 -2.30 12.01 37.58
N HIS A 495 -2.12 12.60 36.39
CA HIS A 495 -2.06 14.07 36.24
C HIS A 495 -3.38 14.73 36.62
N VAL A 496 -4.51 14.16 36.19
CA VAL A 496 -5.85 14.65 36.57
C VAL A 496 -6.03 14.59 38.09
N ALA A 497 -5.58 13.51 38.73
CA ALA A 497 -5.66 13.36 40.18
C ALA A 497 -4.78 14.37 40.93
N GLU A 498 -3.55 14.62 40.45
CA GLU A 498 -2.66 15.65 40.99
C GLU A 498 -3.30 17.04 40.93
N GLU A 499 -3.78 17.46 39.75
CA GLU A 499 -4.40 18.80 39.60
C GLU A 499 -5.68 18.93 40.41
N THR A 500 -6.46 17.86 40.56
CA THR A 500 -7.67 17.87 41.42
C THR A 500 -7.31 18.14 42.88
N LYS A 501 -6.27 17.48 43.39
CA LYS A 501 -5.77 17.70 44.77
C LYS A 501 -5.20 19.10 44.95
N ILE A 502 -4.46 19.61 43.97
CA ILE A 502 -3.90 20.96 43.98
C ILE A 502 -5.02 22.00 43.97
N ALA A 503 -6.04 21.81 43.13
CA ALA A 503 -7.23 22.67 43.09
C ALA A 503 -7.99 22.67 44.42
N ALA A 504 -7.96 21.55 45.16
CA ALA A 504 -8.49 21.43 46.52
C ALA A 504 -7.55 22.01 47.62
N GLY A 505 -6.45 22.68 47.24
CA GLY A 505 -5.54 23.37 48.17
C GLY A 505 -4.37 22.52 48.70
N GLN A 506 -4.21 21.27 48.23
CA GLN A 506 -3.08 20.43 48.64
C GLN A 506 -1.77 20.89 47.96
N LYS A 507 -0.70 21.01 48.74
CA LYS A 507 0.65 21.34 48.23
C LYS A 507 1.42 20.06 47.90
N ILE A 508 1.17 19.52 46.71
CA ILE A 508 1.85 18.32 46.19
C ILE A 508 2.63 18.64 44.90
N PRO A 509 3.70 17.90 44.58
CA PRO A 509 4.41 18.04 43.30
C PRO A 509 3.55 17.54 42.13
N ARG A 510 3.84 18.04 40.92
CA ARG A 510 3.23 17.61 39.64
C ARG A 510 4.11 16.59 38.93
N VAL A 511 4.27 15.40 39.50
CA VAL A 511 5.19 14.39 38.97
C VAL A 511 4.65 13.80 37.67
N ALA A 512 3.34 13.56 37.58
CA ALA A 512 2.75 12.94 36.40
C ALA A 512 2.90 13.80 35.13
N LEU A 513 2.95 15.14 35.28
CA LEU A 513 3.09 16.08 34.16
C LEU A 513 4.40 15.87 33.39
N GLU A 514 5.48 15.43 34.03
CA GLU A 514 6.79 15.22 33.40
C GLU A 514 6.78 14.06 32.40
N TYR A 515 5.91 13.07 32.63
CA TYR A 515 5.83 11.86 31.81
C TYR A 515 4.77 11.92 30.72
N LEU A 516 3.77 12.80 30.87
CA LEU A 516 2.81 13.04 29.79
C LEU A 516 3.51 13.61 28.56
N THR A 517 2.89 13.38 27.41
CA THR A 517 3.40 13.83 26.11
C THR A 517 4.69 13.10 25.74
N PRO A 518 4.61 11.78 25.42
CA PRO A 518 5.78 10.90 25.26
C PRO A 518 6.72 11.30 24.11
N TRP A 519 6.31 12.21 23.23
CA TRP A 519 7.18 12.78 22.21
C TRP A 519 8.16 13.83 22.76
N LYS A 520 7.98 14.35 23.99
CA LYS A 520 8.97 15.18 24.69
C LYS A 520 10.16 14.35 25.18
N THR A 521 11.35 14.94 25.22
CA THR A 521 12.56 14.29 25.78
C THR A 521 12.69 14.68 27.24
N ASN A 522 12.54 13.74 28.17
CA ASN A 522 12.63 14.00 29.62
C ASN A 522 11.73 15.17 30.07
N GLY A 523 10.48 15.20 29.57
CA GLY A 523 9.54 16.30 29.84
C GLY A 523 9.85 17.62 29.09
N VAL A 524 10.96 17.73 28.37
CA VAL A 524 11.39 18.93 27.66
C VAL A 524 11.12 18.83 26.16
N GLY A 525 10.55 19.90 25.61
CA GLY A 525 10.31 20.06 24.18
C GLY A 525 8.92 20.64 23.90
N SER A 526 8.85 21.45 22.85
CA SER A 526 7.60 21.95 22.29
C SER A 526 7.60 21.74 20.79
N MET A 527 6.41 21.59 20.22
CA MET A 527 6.26 21.69 18.78
C MET A 527 6.73 23.08 18.31
N PRO A 528 7.30 23.19 17.09
CA PRO A 528 7.67 24.47 16.53
C PRO A 528 6.48 25.44 16.48
N SER A 529 6.76 26.75 16.50
CA SER A 529 5.70 27.76 16.37
C SER A 529 4.94 27.61 15.06
N LEU A 530 3.67 28.02 15.02
CA LEU A 530 2.88 27.99 13.78
C LEU A 530 3.52 28.80 12.64
N GLU A 531 4.28 29.86 12.96
CA GLU A 531 5.05 30.62 11.96
C GLU A 531 6.15 29.77 11.33
N LYS A 532 6.92 29.03 12.16
CA LYS A 532 7.95 28.10 11.67
C LYS A 532 7.34 26.97 10.85
N ILE A 533 6.25 26.38 11.35
CA ILE A 533 5.49 25.33 10.64
C ILE A 533 5.00 25.84 9.28
N LYS A 534 4.50 27.08 9.20
CA LYS A 534 4.10 27.68 7.93
C LYS A 534 5.27 27.81 6.96
N LYS A 535 6.44 28.28 7.41
CA LYS A 535 7.65 28.37 6.55
C LYS A 535 8.02 27.01 5.95
N ILE A 536 7.91 25.94 6.74
CA ILE A 536 8.15 24.56 6.28
C ILE A 536 7.10 24.14 5.25
N ALA A 537 5.82 24.42 5.52
CA ALA A 537 4.73 24.13 4.58
C ALA A 537 4.86 24.89 3.25
N ASP A 538 5.49 26.07 3.28
CA ASP A 538 5.80 26.91 2.11
C ASP A 538 7.13 26.49 1.41
N GLY A 539 7.77 25.39 1.85
CA GLY A 539 8.91 24.75 1.18
C GLY A 539 10.28 24.97 1.83
N ALA A 540 10.37 25.59 3.00
CA ALA A 540 11.64 25.74 3.71
C ALA A 540 12.16 24.40 4.26
N SER A 541 13.48 24.18 4.22
CA SER A 541 14.10 22.99 4.83
C SER A 541 13.91 22.98 6.34
N LEU A 542 13.64 21.80 6.91
CA LEU A 542 13.52 21.60 8.35
C LEU A 542 14.77 22.07 9.11
N SER A 543 15.97 21.83 8.54
CA SER A 543 17.26 22.21 9.15
C SER A 543 17.45 23.71 9.31
N ASP A 544 16.81 24.49 8.44
CA ASP A 544 17.05 25.94 8.34
C ASP A 544 16.11 26.71 9.29
N VAL A 545 14.97 26.09 9.64
CA VAL A 545 13.90 26.71 10.42
C VAL A 545 13.87 26.20 11.87
N LEU A 546 14.24 24.94 12.09
CA LEU A 546 14.11 24.28 13.38
C LEU A 546 15.45 24.19 14.12
N THR A 547 15.41 24.43 15.43
CA THR A 547 16.50 24.03 16.32
C THR A 547 16.59 22.50 16.39
N ALA A 548 17.74 21.97 16.82
CA ALA A 548 17.92 20.53 16.97
C ALA A 548 16.88 19.86 17.90
N GLN A 549 16.43 20.57 18.94
CA GLN A 549 15.41 20.05 19.85
C GLN A 549 14.01 20.09 19.23
N GLU A 550 13.66 21.16 18.51
CA GLU A 550 12.39 21.27 17.77
C GLU A 550 12.31 20.20 16.67
N TYR A 551 13.39 19.96 15.95
CA TYR A 551 13.46 18.90 14.93
C TYR A 551 13.15 17.52 15.53
N LYS A 552 13.76 17.17 16.67
CA LYS A 552 13.49 15.89 17.35
C LYS A 552 12.02 15.75 17.76
N VAL A 553 11.42 16.82 18.29
CA VAL A 553 10.01 16.81 18.68
C VAL A 553 9.10 16.69 17.45
N PHE A 554 9.36 17.49 16.41
CA PHE A 554 8.63 17.45 15.15
C PHE A 554 8.61 16.03 14.57
N MET A 555 9.75 15.35 14.50
CA MET A 555 9.84 13.99 13.97
C MET A 555 9.15 12.94 14.84
N ARG A 556 9.17 13.07 16.17
CA ARG A 556 8.43 12.15 17.04
C ARG A 556 6.91 12.33 16.94
N VAL A 557 6.45 13.58 16.82
CA VAL A 557 5.03 13.87 16.58
C VAL A 557 4.61 13.34 15.21
N ASP A 558 5.44 13.54 14.18
CA ASP A 558 5.16 13.03 12.84
C ASP A 558 5.04 11.51 12.82
N GLN A 559 6.03 10.80 13.40
CA GLN A 559 5.98 9.34 13.54
C GLN A 559 4.76 8.84 14.31
N MET A 560 4.30 9.58 15.31
CA MET A 560 3.08 9.25 16.06
C MET A 560 1.84 9.38 15.18
N CYS A 561 1.73 10.43 14.37
CA CYS A 561 0.63 10.64 13.43
C CYS A 561 0.65 9.63 12.27
N MET A 562 1.83 9.32 11.73
CA MET A 562 2.02 8.35 10.64
C MET A 562 1.63 6.92 11.00
N LYS A 563 1.39 6.60 12.28
CA LYS A 563 0.79 5.31 12.67
C LYS A 563 -0.58 5.09 12.02
N CYS A 564 -1.29 6.17 11.70
CA CYS A 564 -2.61 6.15 11.07
C CYS A 564 -2.67 6.93 9.76
N HIS A 565 -1.80 7.93 9.60
CA HIS A 565 -1.65 8.72 8.38
C HIS A 565 -0.41 8.29 7.58
N ASP A 566 -0.34 7.01 7.25
CA ASP A 566 0.66 6.50 6.31
C ASP A 566 0.24 6.78 4.85
N ILE A 567 1.13 6.47 3.89
CA ILE A 567 0.90 6.72 2.46
C ILE A 567 -0.30 5.96 1.88
N ASP A 568 -0.73 4.86 2.51
CA ASP A 568 -1.86 4.05 2.05
C ASP A 568 -3.19 4.55 2.64
N ASN A 569 -3.15 5.05 3.87
CA ASN A 569 -4.31 5.53 4.62
C ASN A 569 -4.59 7.02 4.39
N ASP A 570 -3.57 7.85 4.20
CA ASP A 570 -3.64 9.28 3.90
C ASP A 570 -2.49 9.73 2.99
N PRO A 571 -2.61 9.49 1.65
CA PRO A 571 -1.55 9.78 0.68
C PRO A 571 -1.11 11.25 0.61
N HIS A 572 -1.88 12.16 1.19
CA HIS A 572 -1.62 13.60 1.19
C HIS A 572 -1.16 14.12 2.56
N TYR A 573 -0.98 13.24 3.54
CA TYR A 573 -0.56 13.63 4.87
C TYR A 573 0.83 14.27 4.86
N GLN A 574 0.91 15.44 5.47
CA GLN A 574 2.12 16.21 5.71
C GLN A 574 1.94 16.94 7.04
N LEU A 575 2.76 16.65 8.05
CA LEU A 575 2.55 17.17 9.40
C LEU A 575 2.41 18.69 9.40
N GLU A 576 3.25 19.41 8.66
CA GLU A 576 3.26 20.87 8.62
C GLU A 576 1.98 21.48 8.04
N LYS A 577 1.27 20.77 7.15
CA LYS A 577 -0.02 21.19 6.59
C LYS A 577 -1.20 20.85 7.50
N TYR A 578 -1.07 19.79 8.30
CA TYR A 578 -2.14 19.30 9.18
C TYR A 578 -2.04 19.84 10.60
N TRP A 579 -0.83 20.11 11.10
CA TRP A 579 -0.57 20.58 12.46
C TRP A 579 -1.35 21.84 12.83
N PRO A 580 -1.49 22.87 11.96
CA PRO A 580 -2.30 24.05 12.28
C PRO A 580 -3.77 23.74 12.60
N LYS A 581 -4.30 22.61 12.13
CA LYS A 581 -5.67 22.18 12.42
C LYS A 581 -5.79 21.65 13.86
N VAL A 582 -4.78 20.94 14.35
CA VAL A 582 -4.81 20.29 15.68
C VAL A 582 -4.08 21.07 16.78
N ALA A 583 -3.22 22.02 16.40
CA ALA A 583 -2.44 22.82 17.32
C ALA A 583 -3.34 23.65 18.25
N HIS A 584 -3.02 23.64 19.53
CA HIS A 584 -3.78 24.32 20.57
C HIS A 584 -2.84 24.98 21.60
N THR A 585 -1.76 25.59 21.10
CA THR A 585 -0.83 26.37 21.89
C THR A 585 -1.44 27.74 22.19
N PHE A 586 -2.13 27.84 23.31
CA PHE A 586 -2.52 29.12 23.88
C PHE A 586 -1.36 29.64 24.74
N LYS A 587 -1.13 30.97 24.76
CA LYS A 587 -0.19 31.56 25.74
C LYS A 587 -0.58 31.00 27.11
N PRO A 588 0.34 30.38 27.86
CA PRO A 588 0.01 29.96 29.22
C PRO A 588 -0.52 31.18 29.95
N ALA A 589 -1.64 31.01 30.68
CA ALA A 589 -2.03 32.02 31.65
C ALA A 589 -0.79 32.31 32.51
N PRO A 590 -0.42 33.58 32.74
CA PRO A 590 0.75 33.89 33.54
C PRO A 590 0.66 33.09 34.83
N ALA A 591 1.73 32.35 35.14
CA ALA A 591 1.83 31.61 36.39
C ALA A 591 1.42 32.60 37.49
N LYS A 592 0.37 32.28 38.26
CA LYS A 592 0.09 33.02 39.48
C LYS A 592 1.31 32.80 40.35
N THR A 593 2.23 33.76 40.32
CA THR A 593 3.30 33.88 41.28
C THR A 593 2.62 33.92 42.63
N SER A 594 2.82 32.88 43.44
CA SER A 594 2.57 33.00 44.87
C SER A 594 3.40 34.18 45.35
N ALA A 595 2.71 35.29 45.66
CA ALA A 595 3.31 36.41 46.37
C ALA A 595 3.87 35.89 47.73
N PRO A 596 4.96 36.49 48.21
CA PRO A 596 5.94 35.86 49.12
C PRO A 596 5.38 35.33 50.43
#